data_AF-A0A2V1JU31-F1
#
_entry.id   AF-A0A2V1JU31-F1
#
_cell.length_a   1.000
_cell.length_b   1.000
_cell.length_c   1.000
_cell.angle_alpha   90.00
_cell.angle_beta   90.00
_cell.angle_gamma   90.00
#
_symmetry.space_group_name_H-M   'P 1'
#
loop_
_entity.id
_entity.type
_entity.pdbx_description
1 polymer ?
#
loop_
_entity_poly.entity_id
_entity_poly.type
_entity_poly.pdbx_seq_one_letter_code
_entity_poly.pdbx_strand_id
1 'polypeptide(L)'
;MSYKFLLYTCLAMSPLLLIGFFLKISRAREAGRQSDPAAGMRRISKKSWLLKFFDVSGYQAECYFDVRYFFIRDNGALKEIPLTSIRRVYRTSVKVSGRYMWAVVYAEGAQEHTVKFIHNFTVFNKDFLGFLSAVEKANPAAGVEKLTVFSL
;
A
#
# COMPACT_ATOMS: atom_id res chain seq x y z
N MET A 1 22.26 -47.75 -9.40
CA MET A 1 22.02 -46.29 -9.35
C MET A 1 22.14 -45.85 -7.90
N SER A 2 23.16 -45.06 -7.54
CA SER A 2 23.50 -44.77 -6.14
C SER A 2 22.55 -43.72 -5.56
N TYR A 3 22.04 -43.93 -4.34
CA TYR A 3 21.13 -43.03 -3.61
C TYR A 3 21.65 -41.59 -3.51
N LYS A 4 22.98 -41.42 -3.55
CA LYS A 4 23.66 -40.12 -3.59
C LYS A 4 23.26 -39.32 -4.84
N PHE A 5 23.16 -39.96 -6.00
CA PHE A 5 22.79 -39.31 -7.26
C PHE A 5 21.34 -38.80 -7.24
N LEU A 6 20.43 -39.58 -6.64
CA LEU A 6 19.03 -39.17 -6.39
C LEU A 6 18.91 -38.04 -5.36
N LEU A 7 19.78 -38.02 -4.34
CA LEU A 7 19.78 -36.97 -3.32
C LEU A 7 20.20 -35.60 -3.91
N TYR A 8 21.23 -35.58 -4.75
CA TYR A 8 21.73 -34.35 -5.38
C TYR A 8 20.74 -33.75 -6.38
N THR A 9 20.06 -34.59 -7.17
CA THR A 9 19.04 -34.10 -8.11
C THR A 9 17.81 -33.54 -7.38
N CYS A 10 17.38 -34.15 -6.28
CA CYS A 10 16.32 -33.59 -5.42
C CYS A 10 16.72 -32.24 -4.80
N LEU A 11 17.95 -32.12 -4.30
CA LEU A 11 18.43 -30.88 -3.68
C LEU A 11 18.52 -29.74 -4.71
N ALA A 12 19.00 -30.03 -5.93
CA ALA A 12 19.15 -29.05 -7.01
C ALA A 12 17.80 -28.54 -7.56
N MET A 13 16.73 -29.35 -7.49
CA MET A 13 15.39 -28.95 -7.91
C MET A 13 14.61 -28.20 -6.82
N SER A 14 15.01 -28.31 -5.54
CA SER A 14 14.35 -27.63 -4.42
C SER A 14 14.26 -26.10 -4.55
N PRO A 15 15.29 -25.33 -4.98
CA PRO A 15 15.16 -23.88 -5.14
C PRO A 15 14.16 -23.49 -6.23
N LEU A 16 14.10 -24.23 -7.35
CA LEU A 16 13.16 -23.97 -8.44
C LEU A 16 11.71 -24.27 -8.03
N LEU A 17 11.51 -25.33 -7.26
CA LEU A 17 10.21 -25.67 -6.69
C LEU A 17 9.75 -24.63 -5.66
N LEU A 18 10.67 -24.14 -4.81
CA LEU A 18 10.39 -23.07 -3.87
C LEU A 18 10.03 -21.78 -4.60
N ILE A 19 10.80 -21.36 -5.61
CA ILE A 19 10.50 -20.18 -6.43
C ILE A 19 9.11 -20.32 -7.09
N GLY A 20 8.82 -21.47 -7.71
CA GLY A 20 7.52 -21.74 -8.32
C GLY A 20 6.36 -21.72 -7.30
N PHE A 21 6.60 -22.24 -6.10
CA PHE A 21 5.63 -22.23 -5.00
C PHE A 21 5.37 -20.81 -4.48
N PHE A 22 6.42 -20.00 -4.28
CA PHE A 22 6.30 -18.59 -3.90
C PHE A 22 5.59 -17.77 -4.98
N LEU A 23 5.84 -18.02 -6.27
CA LEU A 23 5.13 -17.39 -7.39
C LEU A 23 3.66 -17.82 -7.48
N LYS A 24 3.33 -19.08 -7.17
CA LYS A 24 1.93 -19.52 -7.10
C LYS A 24 1.19 -18.87 -5.93
N ILE A 25 1.83 -18.79 -4.75
CA ILE A 25 1.25 -18.12 -3.58
C ILE A 25 1.05 -16.63 -3.85
N SER A 26 2.00 -15.95 -4.50
CA SER A 26 1.84 -14.53 -4.85
C SER A 26 0.67 -14.33 -5.81
N ARG A 27 0.56 -15.14 -6.87
CA ARG A 27 -0.55 -15.06 -7.84
C ARG A 27 -1.91 -15.41 -7.25
N ALA A 28 -1.98 -16.41 -6.37
CA ALA A 28 -3.22 -16.77 -5.69
C ALA A 28 -3.70 -15.67 -4.73
N ARG A 29 -2.76 -14.98 -4.06
CA ARG A 29 -3.07 -13.80 -3.23
C ARG A 29 -3.48 -12.59 -4.04
N GLU A 30 -2.89 -12.38 -5.22
CA GLU A 30 -3.33 -11.36 -6.17
C GLU A 30 -4.76 -11.65 -6.68
N ALA A 31 -5.07 -12.90 -7.01
CA ALA A 31 -6.41 -13.32 -7.43
C ALA A 31 -7.47 -13.16 -6.31
N GLY A 32 -7.14 -13.52 -5.06
CA GLY A 32 -8.03 -13.31 -3.92
C GLY A 32 -8.23 -11.84 -3.52
N ARG A 33 -7.38 -10.93 -4.02
CA ARG A 33 -7.47 -9.49 -3.82
C ARG A 33 -8.55 -8.84 -4.69
N GLN A 34 -8.98 -9.54 -5.75
CA GLN A 34 -9.94 -9.07 -6.73
C GLN A 34 -11.40 -9.36 -6.35
N SER A 35 -11.63 -10.07 -5.24
CA SER A 35 -12.92 -10.63 -4.84
C SER A 35 -13.56 -10.04 -3.57
N ASP A 36 -13.15 -8.85 -3.12
CA ASP A 36 -13.81 -8.11 -2.00
C ASP A 36 -14.64 -6.93 -2.60
N PRO A 37 -15.81 -6.55 -2.05
CA PRO A 37 -16.94 -5.92 -2.76
C PRO A 37 -16.76 -4.45 -3.19
N ALA A 38 -15.53 -3.92 -3.18
CA ALA A 38 -15.13 -2.65 -3.77
C ALA A 38 -14.38 -2.90 -5.09
N ALA A 39 -15.05 -3.56 -6.04
CA ALA A 39 -14.47 -4.03 -7.31
C ALA A 39 -13.75 -2.89 -8.06
N GLY A 40 -12.42 -2.82 -7.91
CA GLY A 40 -11.54 -1.83 -8.54
C GLY A 40 -10.71 -0.96 -7.59
N MET A 41 -11.06 -0.87 -6.31
CA MET A 41 -10.33 -0.07 -5.32
C MET A 41 -9.21 -0.86 -4.66
N ARG A 42 -7.99 -0.30 -4.64
CA ARG A 42 -6.80 -0.93 -4.06
C ARG A 42 -6.49 -0.33 -2.69
N ARG A 43 -6.37 -1.17 -1.66
CA ARG A 43 -6.07 -0.74 -0.29
C ARG A 43 -4.60 -0.36 -0.15
N ILE A 44 -4.34 0.86 0.34
CA ILE A 44 -2.98 1.37 0.55
C ILE A 44 -2.59 1.52 2.02
N SER A 45 -3.55 1.46 2.95
CA SER A 45 -3.29 1.58 4.39
C SER A 45 -3.21 0.25 5.14
N LYS A 46 -2.49 0.25 6.26
CA LYS A 46 -2.50 -0.81 7.28
C LYS A 46 -3.08 -0.26 8.59
N LYS A 47 -3.97 -1.02 9.20
CA LYS A 47 -4.58 -0.69 10.49
C LYS A 47 -3.53 -0.83 11.60
N SER A 48 -3.43 0.18 12.46
CA SER A 48 -2.69 0.13 13.72
C SER A 48 -3.64 0.40 14.87
N TRP A 49 -3.72 -0.55 15.80
CA TRP A 49 -4.56 -0.42 16.98
C TRP A 49 -4.04 0.67 17.92
N LEU A 50 -2.72 0.81 18.05
CA LEU A 50 -2.09 1.85 18.89
C LEU A 50 -2.45 3.26 18.41
N LEU A 51 -2.39 3.52 17.11
CA LEU A 51 -2.70 4.85 16.57
C LEU A 51 -4.18 5.22 16.74
N LYS A 52 -5.08 4.23 16.68
CA LYS A 52 -6.49 4.44 17.02
C LYS A 52 -6.68 4.67 18.51
N PHE A 53 -5.96 3.95 19.36
CA PHE A 53 -6.08 4.06 20.81
C PHE A 53 -5.60 5.43 21.33
N PHE A 54 -4.51 5.96 20.76
CA PHE A 54 -3.96 7.28 21.13
C PHE A 54 -4.60 8.46 20.38
N ASP A 55 -5.69 8.23 19.64
CA ASP A 55 -6.42 9.25 18.87
C ASP A 55 -5.50 10.22 18.08
N VAL A 56 -4.59 9.64 17.28
CA VAL A 56 -3.64 10.46 16.53
C VAL A 56 -4.38 11.29 15.49
N SER A 57 -4.37 12.61 15.66
CA SER A 57 -5.07 13.56 14.79
C SER A 57 -4.79 13.35 13.30
N GLY A 58 -5.87 13.18 12.53
CA GLY A 58 -5.85 12.93 11.10
C GLY A 58 -5.48 11.50 10.69
N TYR A 59 -5.29 10.58 11.64
CA TYR A 59 -5.00 9.18 11.34
C TYR A 59 -6.23 8.45 10.78
N GLN A 60 -6.03 7.80 9.63
CA GLN A 60 -7.05 7.00 8.96
C GLN A 60 -6.53 5.58 8.76
N ALA A 61 -7.29 4.60 9.25
CA ALA A 61 -6.88 3.20 9.23
C ALA A 61 -7.23 2.49 7.91
N GLU A 62 -8.18 3.02 7.16
CA GLU A 62 -8.73 2.41 5.95
C GLU A 62 -8.71 3.43 4.81
N CYS A 63 -7.64 3.37 4.02
CA CYS A 63 -7.45 4.20 2.85
C CYS A 63 -7.27 3.31 1.62
N TYR A 64 -7.96 3.67 0.55
CA TYR A 64 -7.98 2.98 -0.72
C TYR A 64 -7.75 3.98 -1.86
N PHE A 65 -7.43 3.49 -3.06
CA PHE A 65 -7.38 4.34 -4.25
C PHE A 65 -7.78 3.57 -5.50
N ASP A 66 -8.25 4.30 -6.50
CA ASP A 66 -8.45 3.80 -7.85
C ASP A 66 -7.73 4.71 -8.88
N VAL A 67 -8.19 4.72 -10.13
CA VAL A 67 -7.59 5.53 -11.20
C VAL A 67 -7.87 7.03 -11.05
N ARG A 68 -8.93 7.42 -10.35
CA ARG A 68 -9.48 8.79 -10.31
C ARG A 68 -9.56 9.38 -8.89
N TYR A 69 -9.72 8.53 -7.88
CA TYR A 69 -10.02 8.94 -6.52
C TYR A 69 -9.15 8.24 -5.48
N PHE A 70 -8.91 8.96 -4.40
CA PHE A 70 -8.42 8.50 -3.13
C PHE A 70 -9.61 8.39 -2.18
N PHE A 71 -9.75 7.24 -1.51
CA PHE A 71 -10.88 6.96 -0.63
C PHE A 71 -10.43 6.81 0.81
N ILE A 72 -11.22 7.38 1.71
CA ILE A 72 -11.05 7.22 3.16
C ILE A 72 -12.33 6.60 3.70
N ARG A 73 -12.20 5.45 4.38
CA ARG A 73 -13.31 4.84 5.08
C ARG A 73 -13.16 5.11 6.58
N ASP A 74 -14.13 5.84 7.13
CA ASP A 74 -14.20 6.13 8.55
C ASP A 74 -15.60 5.84 9.09
N ASN A 75 -15.70 5.00 10.12
CA ASN A 75 -16.96 4.58 10.76
C ASN A 75 -18.10 4.21 9.78
N GLY A 76 -17.76 3.58 8.65
CA GLY A 76 -18.73 3.14 7.63
C GLY A 76 -19.03 4.19 6.54
N ALA A 77 -18.67 5.45 6.75
CA ALA A 77 -18.73 6.47 5.70
C ALA A 77 -17.51 6.35 4.77
N LEU A 78 -17.73 6.50 3.48
CA LEU A 78 -16.67 6.55 2.47
C LEU A 78 -16.56 7.99 1.95
N LYS A 79 -15.41 8.62 2.17
CA LYS A 79 -15.09 9.93 1.59
C LYS A 79 -14.26 9.73 0.33
N GLU A 80 -14.70 10.36 -0.76
CA GLU A 80 -14.02 10.33 -2.06
C GLU A 80 -13.27 11.63 -2.30
N ILE A 81 -12.00 11.54 -2.67
CA ILE A 81 -11.13 12.68 -2.89
C ILE A 81 -10.51 12.53 -4.29
N PRO A 82 -10.75 13.46 -5.23
CA PRO A 82 -10.14 13.39 -6.55
C PRO A 82 -8.61 13.39 -6.45
N LEU A 83 -7.92 12.52 -7.18
CA LEU A 83 -6.44 12.51 -7.18
C LEU A 83 -5.85 13.86 -7.64
N THR A 84 -6.58 14.59 -8.48
CA THR A 84 -6.21 15.92 -8.96
C THR A 84 -6.20 16.99 -7.86
N SER A 85 -6.96 16.80 -6.78
CA SER A 85 -6.99 17.75 -5.65
C SER A 85 -5.86 17.51 -4.65
N ILE A 86 -5.15 16.40 -4.76
CA ILE A 86 -3.99 16.09 -3.93
C ILE A 86 -2.84 17.03 -4.31
N ARG A 87 -2.31 17.73 -3.31
CA ARG A 87 -1.22 18.70 -3.45
C ARG A 87 0.11 18.12 -3.02
N ARG A 88 0.13 17.31 -1.96
CA ARG A 88 1.36 16.71 -1.44
C ARG A 88 1.11 15.32 -0.90
N VAL A 89 2.06 14.43 -1.13
CA VAL A 89 2.13 13.12 -0.48
C VAL A 89 3.54 12.94 0.04
N TYR A 90 3.69 12.84 1.36
CA TYR A 90 5.01 12.81 1.99
C TYR A 90 5.04 11.90 3.20
N ARG A 91 6.25 11.51 3.57
CA ARG A 91 6.54 10.69 4.72
C ARG A 91 6.71 11.58 5.95
N THR A 92 6.07 11.20 7.04
CA THR A 92 6.22 11.88 8.33
C THR A 92 7.46 11.37 9.08
N SER A 93 7.88 12.08 10.13
CA SER A 93 8.98 11.63 11.01
C SER A 93 8.58 10.50 11.98
N VAL A 94 7.28 10.21 12.11
CA VAL A 94 6.75 9.24 13.06
C VAL A 94 6.80 7.84 12.47
N LYS A 95 7.36 6.89 13.23
CA LYS A 95 7.33 5.46 12.91
C LYS A 95 6.41 4.71 13.84
N VAL A 96 5.68 3.75 13.28
CA VAL A 96 4.86 2.80 14.03
C VAL A 96 5.14 1.40 13.52
N SER A 97 5.56 0.50 14.42
CA SER A 97 5.96 -0.86 14.07
C SER A 97 7.01 -0.91 12.94
N GLY A 98 8.00 -0.02 12.99
CA GLY A 98 9.08 0.06 12.02
C GLY A 98 8.74 0.78 10.71
N ARG A 99 7.48 1.13 10.46
CA ARG A 99 7.03 1.81 9.23
C ARG A 99 6.80 3.28 9.47
N TYR A 100 7.21 4.12 8.52
CA TYR A 100 6.87 5.53 8.58
C TYR A 100 5.37 5.74 8.31
N MET A 101 4.76 6.66 9.05
CA MET A 101 3.45 7.15 8.70
C MET A 101 3.55 8.11 7.52
N TRP A 102 2.60 8.05 6.59
CA TRP A 102 2.50 8.91 5.42
C TRP A 102 1.35 9.90 5.59
N ALA A 103 1.51 11.07 4.98
CA ALA A 103 0.51 12.12 4.96
C ALA A 103 0.15 12.46 3.52
N VAL A 104 -1.15 12.59 3.26
CA VAL A 104 -1.73 13.07 2.01
C VAL A 104 -2.42 14.40 2.31
N VAL A 105 -1.97 15.45 1.63
CA VAL A 105 -2.56 16.79 1.70
C VAL A 105 -3.40 17.00 0.44
N TYR A 106 -4.66 17.33 0.61
CA TYR A 106 -5.60 17.59 -0.48
C TYR A 106 -6.36 18.88 -0.25
N ALA A 107 -6.77 19.52 -1.35
CA ALA A 107 -7.63 20.68 -1.31
C ALA A 107 -9.11 20.27 -1.45
N GLU A 108 -9.97 20.91 -0.67
CA GLU A 108 -11.42 20.81 -0.76
C GLU A 108 -11.97 22.25 -0.77
N GLY A 109 -12.27 22.77 -1.96
CA GLY A 109 -12.56 24.19 -2.16
C GLY A 109 -11.35 25.07 -1.80
N ALA A 110 -11.54 26.00 -0.85
CA ALA A 110 -10.50 26.89 -0.36
C ALA A 110 -9.72 26.33 0.84
N GLN A 111 -10.11 25.16 1.36
CA GLN A 111 -9.48 24.56 2.53
C GLN A 111 -8.50 23.45 2.14
N GLU A 112 -7.43 23.31 2.92
CA GLU A 112 -6.52 22.17 2.84
C GLU A 112 -6.75 21.21 4.00
N HIS A 113 -6.77 19.93 3.69
CA HIS A 113 -6.94 18.85 4.64
C HIS A 113 -5.76 17.89 4.57
N THR A 114 -5.35 17.36 5.72
CA THR A 114 -4.27 16.38 5.82
C THR A 114 -4.79 15.08 6.41
N VAL A 115 -4.51 13.99 5.72
CA VAL A 115 -4.86 12.63 6.15
C VAL A 115 -3.59 11.82 6.31
N LYS A 116 -3.45 11.17 7.46
CA LYS A 116 -2.28 10.39 7.81
C LYS A 116 -2.63 8.92 7.87
N PHE A 117 -1.76 8.05 7.35
CA PHE A 117 -1.97 6.61 7.46
C PHE A 117 -0.63 5.87 7.43
N ILE A 118 -0.62 4.64 7.96
CA ILE A 118 0.52 3.74 7.78
C ILE A 118 0.32 3.01 6.47
N HIS A 119 1.29 3.04 5.58
CA HIS A 119 1.24 2.33 4.31
C HIS A 119 1.27 0.80 4.50
N ASN A 120 0.58 0.08 3.62
CA ASN A 120 0.61 -1.39 3.56
C ASN A 120 1.74 -1.93 2.66
N PHE A 121 2.78 -1.14 2.40
CA PHE A 121 3.86 -1.58 1.52
C PHE A 121 4.54 -2.82 2.10
N THR A 122 4.71 -3.79 1.22
CA THR A 122 5.57 -4.97 1.38
C THR A 122 6.19 -5.23 0.01
N VAL A 123 7.22 -6.07 -0.08
CA VAL A 123 7.83 -6.45 -1.37
C VAL A 123 6.78 -6.97 -2.37
N PHE A 124 5.69 -7.54 -1.88
CA PHE A 124 4.58 -8.10 -2.66
C PHE A 124 3.36 -7.19 -2.76
N ASN A 125 3.37 -6.00 -2.14
CA ASN A 125 2.27 -5.05 -2.20
C ASN A 125 2.76 -3.70 -2.73
N LYS A 126 2.61 -3.54 -4.05
CA LYS A 126 2.97 -2.32 -4.78
C LYS A 126 1.80 -1.33 -4.91
N ASP A 127 0.65 -1.58 -4.27
CA ASP A 127 -0.53 -0.71 -4.39
C ASP A 127 -0.21 0.72 -3.98
N PHE A 128 0.57 0.89 -2.91
CA PHE A 128 0.98 2.22 -2.45
C PHE A 128 1.93 2.93 -3.44
N LEU A 129 2.83 2.20 -4.11
CA LEU A 129 3.63 2.78 -5.21
C LEU A 129 2.71 3.19 -6.38
N GLY A 130 1.75 2.34 -6.73
CA GLY A 130 0.76 2.64 -7.76
C GLY A 130 -0.05 3.88 -7.44
N PHE A 131 -0.34 4.13 -6.16
CA PHE A 131 -0.98 5.36 -5.70
C PHE A 131 -0.10 6.59 -5.93
N LEU A 132 1.17 6.55 -5.52
CA LEU A 132 2.10 7.67 -5.74
C LEU A 132 2.20 8.03 -7.23
N SER A 133 2.35 7.01 -8.09
CA SER A 133 2.40 7.22 -9.55
C SER A 133 1.08 7.74 -10.12
N ALA A 134 -0.07 7.32 -9.57
CA ALA A 134 -1.37 7.80 -10.01
C ALA A 134 -1.58 9.28 -9.62
N VAL A 135 -1.15 9.68 -8.42
CA VAL A 135 -1.19 11.09 -7.98
C VAL A 135 -0.29 11.96 -8.86
N GLU A 136 0.96 11.53 -9.10
CA GLU A 136 1.90 12.25 -9.96
C GLU A 136 1.38 12.40 -11.39
N LYS A 137 0.72 11.36 -11.92
CA LYS A 137 0.08 11.42 -13.25
C LYS A 137 -1.14 12.35 -13.28
N ALA A 138 -1.96 12.33 -12.24
CA ALA A 138 -3.19 13.13 -12.17
C ALA A 138 -2.89 14.62 -11.93
N ASN A 139 -1.87 14.91 -11.12
CA ASN A 139 -1.42 16.26 -10.84
C ASN A 139 0.13 16.30 -10.82
N PRO A 140 0.77 16.61 -11.96
CA PRO A 140 2.23 16.72 -12.04
C PRO A 140 2.83 17.82 -11.16
N ALA A 141 2.02 18.80 -10.74
CA ALA A 141 2.45 19.85 -9.80
C ALA A 141 2.36 19.40 -8.34
N ALA A 142 1.84 18.20 -8.04
CA ALA A 142 1.81 17.67 -6.69
C ALA A 142 3.22 17.30 -6.21
N GLY A 143 3.55 17.69 -4.97
CA GLY A 143 4.78 17.28 -4.31
C GLY A 143 4.67 15.84 -3.80
N VAL A 144 5.05 14.85 -4.61
CA VAL A 144 5.02 13.43 -4.25
C VAL A 144 6.42 12.96 -3.86
N GLU A 145 6.60 12.56 -2.60
CA GLU A 145 7.85 11.96 -2.12
C GLU A 145 8.00 10.55 -2.69
N LYS A 146 9.18 10.25 -3.24
CA LYS A 146 9.49 8.93 -3.80
C LYS A 146 9.78 7.94 -2.68
N LEU A 147 9.20 6.75 -2.79
CA LEU A 147 9.59 5.61 -1.98
C LEU A 147 11.00 5.17 -2.37
N THR A 148 11.94 5.29 -1.43
CA THR A 148 13.27 4.70 -1.52
C THR A 148 13.36 3.44 -0.67
N VAL A 149 14.31 2.55 -0.97
CA VAL A 149 14.55 1.31 -0.22
C VAL A 149 14.82 1.54 1.28
N PHE A 150 15.31 2.73 1.65
CA PHE A 150 15.55 3.15 3.04
C PHE A 150 14.32 3.75 3.74
N SER A 151 13.25 4.01 2.98
CA SER A 151 11.98 4.56 3.47
C SER A 151 10.87 3.53 3.66
N LEU A 152 11.20 2.24 3.43
CA LEU A 152 10.33 1.08 3.61
C LEU A 152 10.02 0.76 5.07
#